data_AF-A0A7D5G266-F1
#
_entry.id   AF-A0A7D5G266-F1
#
_cell.length_a   1.000
_cell.length_b   1.000
_cell.length_c   1.000
_cell.angle_alpha   90.00
_cell.angle_beta   90.00
_cell.angle_gamma   90.00
#
_symmetry.space_group_name_H-M   'P 1'
#
loop_
_entity.id
_entity.type
_entity.pdbx_description
1 polymer ?
#
loop_
_entity_poly.entity_id
_entity_poly.type
_entity_poly.pdbx_seq_one_letter_code
_entity_poly.pdbx_strand_id
1 'polypeptide(L)'
;MHTRNVNVRTAAQESSRKMGENTVKAVTLPDRLPPLPGLALRIKWGMARVMLAIDRTKAECEMEDAQIEAQFEGYHDFRAGETAPPHMITDVPELVSAWKDGWGTAAEFAETAACPECQNNSGEPCWLHG
;
A
#
# COMPACT_ATOMS: atom_id res chain seq x y z
N MET A 1 37.18 -27.93 42.56
CA MET A 1 36.22 -26.98 41.95
C MET A 1 36.40 -25.63 42.62
N HIS A 2 36.84 -24.61 41.90
CA HIS A 2 37.13 -23.26 42.43
C HIS A 2 36.20 -22.27 41.72
N THR A 3 35.19 -21.77 42.42
CA THR A 3 34.32 -20.70 41.93
C THR A 3 35.01 -19.35 42.17
N ARG A 4 35.49 -18.74 41.09
CA ARG A 4 35.98 -17.36 41.09
C ARG A 4 34.76 -16.43 41.20
N ASN A 5 34.62 -15.73 42.32
CA ASN A 5 33.64 -14.65 42.45
C ASN A 5 34.01 -13.50 41.51
N VAL A 6 33.18 -13.28 40.50
CA VAL A 6 33.28 -12.11 39.61
C VAL A 6 32.52 -10.96 40.28
N ASN A 7 33.22 -9.90 40.64
CA ASN A 7 32.62 -8.70 41.20
C ASN A 7 31.88 -7.94 40.09
N VAL A 8 30.54 -8.04 40.09
CA VAL A 8 29.62 -7.52 39.07
C VAL A 8 29.81 -6.02 38.79
N ARG A 9 30.37 -5.26 39.74
CA ARG A 9 30.61 -3.81 39.59
C ARG A 9 31.71 -3.45 38.59
N THR A 10 32.67 -4.33 38.32
CA THR A 10 33.80 -4.00 37.42
C THR A 10 33.45 -4.23 35.94
N ALA A 11 32.58 -5.19 35.64
CA ALA A 11 32.16 -5.50 34.26
C ALA A 11 31.31 -4.39 33.61
N ALA A 12 30.55 -3.64 34.41
CA ALA A 12 29.71 -2.56 33.90
C ALA A 12 30.51 -1.34 33.42
N GLN A 13 31.70 -1.11 33.99
CA GLN A 13 32.48 0.10 33.72
C GLN A 13 33.37 -0.03 32.46
N GLU A 14 33.73 -1.25 32.05
CA GLU A 14 34.50 -1.49 30.82
C GLU A 14 33.65 -1.56 29.55
N SER A 15 32.36 -1.91 29.65
CA SER A 15 31.44 -1.87 28.50
C SER A 15 31.17 -0.45 28.02
N SER A 16 31.18 0.52 28.94
CA SER A 16 30.85 1.91 28.63
C SER A 16 31.94 2.67 27.88
N ARG A 17 33.17 2.14 27.78
CA ARG A 17 34.33 2.84 27.17
C ARG A 17 34.58 2.52 25.70
N LYS A 18 33.82 1.61 25.08
CA LYS A 18 34.04 1.17 23.68
C LYS A 18 32.97 1.57 22.67
N MET A 19 31.92 2.29 23.08
CA MET A 19 31.02 2.94 22.13
C MET A 19 31.66 4.25 21.68
N GLY A 20 32.55 4.16 20.69
CA GLY A 20 32.96 5.33 19.93
C GLY A 20 31.71 6.07 19.44
N GLU A 21 31.76 7.40 19.47
CA GLU A 21 30.74 8.28 18.93
C GLU A 21 30.45 7.93 17.48
N ASN A 22 29.51 7.01 17.26
CA ASN A 22 28.89 6.85 15.98
C ASN A 22 27.87 7.99 15.92
N THR A 23 28.31 9.15 15.45
CA THR A 23 27.44 10.28 15.14
C THR A 23 26.57 9.87 13.95
N VAL A 24 25.58 9.00 14.21
CA VAL A 24 24.46 8.79 13.31
C VAL A 24 23.79 10.15 13.28
N LYS A 25 23.99 10.90 12.19
CA LYS A 25 23.18 12.09 11.92
C LYS A 25 21.73 11.60 11.93
N ALA A 26 21.03 11.85 13.03
CA ALA A 26 19.63 11.56 13.13
C ALA A 26 18.97 12.30 11.97
N VAL A 27 18.49 11.54 10.98
CA VAL A 27 17.66 12.10 9.93
C VAL A 27 16.41 12.58 10.66
N THR A 28 16.29 13.89 10.83
CA THR A 28 15.10 14.52 11.37
C THR A 28 13.99 14.30 10.35
N LEU A 29 13.23 13.23 10.56
CA LEU A 29 12.00 12.99 9.81
C LEU A 29 11.03 14.14 10.13
N PRO A 30 10.40 14.76 9.13
CA PRO A 30 9.40 15.78 9.37
C PRO A 30 8.27 15.21 10.22
N ASP A 31 7.69 16.03 11.10
CA ASP A 31 6.59 15.65 12.00
C ASP A 31 5.36 15.07 11.25
N ARG A 32 5.27 15.34 9.94
CA ARG A 32 4.34 14.68 9.02
C ARG A 32 5.05 14.32 7.72
N LEU A 33 5.23 13.02 7.52
CA LEU A 33 5.55 12.49 6.20
C LEU A 33 4.33 12.64 5.28
N PRO A 34 4.54 12.90 3.97
CA PRO A 34 3.45 12.79 3.01
C PRO A 34 2.88 11.36 3.06
N PRO A 35 1.57 11.18 2.78
CA PRO A 35 0.99 9.85 2.66
C PRO A 35 1.83 9.01 1.69
N LEU A 36 2.30 7.85 2.13
CA LEU A 36 2.99 6.89 1.27
C LEU A 36 1.93 6.18 0.42
N PRO A 37 1.95 6.32 -0.93
CA PRO A 37 0.96 5.70 -1.79
C PRO A 37 0.85 4.18 -1.55
N GLY A 38 -0.38 3.67 -1.45
CA GLY A 38 -0.67 2.26 -1.18
C GLY A 38 -0.35 1.76 0.24
N LEU A 39 0.17 2.60 1.15
CA LEU A 39 0.43 2.17 2.54
C LEU A 39 -0.85 1.79 3.28
N ALA A 40 -1.93 2.56 3.09
CA ALA A 40 -3.22 2.29 3.72
C ALA A 40 -3.79 0.93 3.26
N LEU A 41 -3.81 0.70 1.94
CA LEU A 41 -4.18 -0.59 1.35
C LEU A 41 -3.32 -1.74 1.87
N ARG A 42 -2.00 -1.55 1.95
CA ARG A 42 -1.09 -2.57 2.47
C ARG A 42 -1.39 -2.95 3.90
N ILE A 43 -1.68 -1.96 4.75
CA ILE A 43 -2.05 -2.19 6.15
C ILE A 43 -3.38 -2.96 6.20
N LYS A 44 -4.40 -2.51 5.45
CA LYS A 44 -5.72 -3.15 5.42
C LYS A 44 -5.63 -4.62 5.00
N TRP A 45 -4.94 -4.90 3.90
CA TRP A 45 -4.70 -6.26 3.43
C TRP A 45 -3.93 -7.11 4.43
N GLY A 46 -2.87 -6.55 5.03
CA GLY A 46 -2.09 -7.23 6.07
C GLY A 46 -2.95 -7.61 7.28
N MET A 47 -3.83 -6.71 7.73
CA MET A 47 -4.76 -6.97 8.83
C MET A 47 -5.77 -8.06 8.48
N ALA A 48 -6.34 -8.02 7.28
CA ALA A 48 -7.26 -9.05 6.81
C ALA A 48 -6.58 -10.43 6.75
N ARG A 49 -5.33 -10.50 6.30
CA ARG A 49 -4.55 -11.75 6.30
C ARG A 49 -4.29 -12.31 7.70
N VAL A 50 -3.99 -11.45 8.68
CA VAL A 50 -3.83 -11.89 10.07
C VAL A 50 -5.16 -12.40 10.64
N MET A 51 -6.28 -11.77 10.25
CA MET A 51 -7.61 -12.15 10.72
C MET A 51 -8.03 -13.57 10.30
N LEU A 52 -7.45 -14.13 9.24
CA LEU A 52 -7.67 -15.53 8.85
C LEU A 52 -7.40 -16.53 9.99
N ALA A 53 -6.51 -16.19 10.92
CA ALA A 53 -6.20 -17.05 12.07
C ALA A 53 -7.30 -17.04 13.17
N ILE A 54 -8.25 -16.10 13.09
CA ILE A 54 -9.25 -15.83 14.13
C ILE A 54 -10.65 -16.05 13.59
N ASP A 55 -10.98 -15.42 12.46
CA ASP A 55 -12.29 -15.42 11.83
C ASP A 55 -12.13 -15.37 10.32
N ARG A 56 -12.38 -16.52 9.67
CA ARG A 56 -12.19 -16.67 8.24
C ARG A 56 -13.20 -15.86 7.43
N THR A 57 -14.49 -15.91 7.79
CA THR A 57 -15.54 -15.21 7.04
C THR A 57 -15.30 -13.71 7.10
N LYS A 58 -14.96 -13.19 8.29
CA LYS A 58 -14.65 -11.77 8.41
C LYS A 58 -13.39 -11.40 7.62
N ALA A 59 -12.34 -12.23 7.68
CA ALA A 59 -11.12 -11.98 6.92
C ALA A 59 -11.38 -11.92 5.40
N GLU A 60 -12.21 -12.81 4.86
CA GLU A 60 -12.61 -12.81 3.45
C GLU A 60 -13.32 -11.48 3.09
N CYS A 61 -14.27 -11.02 3.90
CA CYS A 61 -14.91 -9.70 3.68
C CYS A 61 -13.91 -8.53 3.71
N GLU A 62 -12.97 -8.51 4.68
CA GLU A 62 -11.99 -7.43 4.79
C GLU A 62 -10.96 -7.45 3.64
N MET A 63 -10.68 -8.63 3.07
CA MET A 63 -9.88 -8.76 1.85
C MET A 63 -10.61 -8.23 0.62
N GLU A 64 -11.90 -8.54 0.47
CA GLU A 64 -12.76 -7.98 -0.58
C GLU A 64 -12.83 -6.46 -0.46
N ASP A 65 -13.05 -5.93 0.74
CA ASP A 65 -13.09 -4.49 1.00
C ASP A 65 -11.75 -3.80 0.68
N ALA A 66 -10.61 -4.49 0.82
CA ALA A 66 -9.31 -3.96 0.40
C ALA A 66 -9.13 -3.98 -1.12
N GLN A 67 -9.68 -4.98 -1.82
CA GLN A 67 -9.68 -5.00 -3.30
C GLN A 67 -10.57 -3.88 -3.86
N ILE A 68 -11.75 -3.66 -3.27
CA ILE A 68 -12.64 -2.55 -3.66
C ILE A 68 -11.94 -1.19 -3.50
N GLU A 69 -11.24 -0.98 -2.38
CA GLU A 69 -10.45 0.25 -2.20
C GLU A 69 -9.30 0.37 -3.21
N ALA A 70 -8.62 -0.74 -3.55
CA ALA A 70 -7.57 -0.73 -4.57
C ALA A 70 -8.13 -0.34 -5.95
N GLN A 71 -9.33 -0.80 -6.28
CA GLN A 71 -10.04 -0.40 -7.49
C GLN A 71 -10.34 1.11 -7.49
N PHE A 72 -10.82 1.66 -6.38
CA PHE A 72 -11.04 3.11 -6.27
C PHE A 72 -9.74 3.91 -6.40
N GLU A 73 -8.64 3.46 -5.76
CA GLU A 73 -7.33 4.09 -5.93
C GLU A 73 -6.90 4.08 -7.41
N GLY A 74 -7.02 2.95 -8.12
CA GLY A 74 -6.70 2.87 -9.55
C GLY A 74 -7.52 3.82 -10.42
N TYR A 75 -8.82 3.95 -10.13
CA TYR A 75 -9.69 4.90 -10.81
C TYR A 75 -9.24 6.36 -10.59
N HIS A 76 -8.85 6.71 -9.36
CA HIS A 76 -8.36 8.04 -9.04
C HIS A 76 -6.98 8.32 -9.64
N ASP A 77 -6.10 7.33 -9.63
CA ASP A 77 -4.75 7.41 -10.17
C ASP A 77 -4.76 7.65 -11.68
N PHE A 78 -5.68 7.04 -12.44
CA PHE A 78 -5.90 7.36 -13.85
C PHE A 78 -6.14 8.87 -14.04
N ARG A 79 -7.01 9.47 -13.23
CA ARG A 79 -7.32 10.91 -13.31
C ARG A 79 -6.14 11.79 -12.92
N ALA A 80 -5.23 11.28 -12.10
CA ALA A 80 -3.98 11.93 -11.75
C ALA A 80 -2.88 11.77 -12.82
N GLY A 81 -3.10 10.92 -13.83
CA GLY A 81 -2.13 10.61 -14.88
C GLY A 81 -1.11 9.54 -14.48
N GLU A 82 -1.32 8.86 -13.36
CA GLU A 82 -0.48 7.75 -12.93
C GLU A 82 -0.77 6.51 -13.78
N THR A 83 0.26 5.73 -14.08
CA THR A 83 0.16 4.57 -15.00
C THR A 83 0.62 3.25 -14.38
N ALA A 84 1.09 3.29 -13.13
CA ALA A 84 1.58 2.12 -12.42
C ALA A 84 0.96 2.04 -11.02
N PRO A 85 0.68 0.84 -10.49
CA PRO A 85 0.19 0.67 -9.13
C PRO A 85 1.18 1.21 -8.09
N PRO A 86 0.69 1.68 -6.93
CA PRO A 86 1.55 2.07 -5.82
C PRO A 86 2.54 0.98 -5.41
N HIS A 87 3.81 1.34 -5.19
CA HIS A 87 4.88 0.38 -4.89
C HIS A 87 4.55 -0.58 -3.74
N MET A 88 3.86 -0.09 -2.70
CA MET A 88 3.49 -0.83 -1.49
C MET A 88 2.54 -2.02 -1.71
N ILE A 89 1.88 -2.10 -2.88
CA ILE A 89 0.95 -3.18 -3.21
C ILE A 89 1.44 -4.07 -4.35
N THR A 90 2.56 -3.74 -4.99
CA THR A 90 3.05 -4.43 -6.21
C THR A 90 3.36 -5.92 -6.01
N ASP A 91 3.62 -6.34 -4.77
CA ASP A 91 3.85 -7.73 -4.37
C ASP A 91 2.56 -8.48 -3.96
N VAL A 92 1.38 -7.84 -4.06
CA VAL A 92 0.08 -8.43 -3.77
C VAL A 92 -0.74 -8.51 -5.06
N PRO A 93 -0.76 -9.67 -5.75
CA PRO A 93 -1.41 -9.82 -7.06
C PRO A 93 -2.88 -9.40 -7.08
N GLU A 94 -3.62 -9.70 -6.00
CA GLU A 94 -5.05 -9.39 -5.88
C GLU A 94 -5.30 -7.87 -5.86
N LEU A 95 -4.50 -7.12 -5.10
CA LEU A 95 -4.60 -5.66 -5.06
C LEU A 95 -4.13 -5.03 -6.36
N VAL A 96 -3.07 -5.57 -6.98
CA VAL A 96 -2.60 -5.09 -8.30
C VAL A 96 -3.66 -5.31 -9.37
N SER A 97 -4.34 -6.45 -9.37
CA SER A 97 -5.43 -6.73 -10.29
C SER A 97 -6.56 -5.73 -10.10
N ALA A 98 -7.05 -5.59 -8.85
CA ALA A 98 -8.15 -4.69 -8.55
C ALA A 98 -7.83 -3.22 -8.90
N TRP A 99 -6.60 -2.76 -8.61
CA TRP A 99 -6.14 -1.44 -9.02
C TRP A 99 -6.18 -1.28 -10.55
N LYS A 100 -5.68 -2.27 -11.30
CA LYS A 100 -5.70 -2.23 -12.77
C LYS A 100 -7.11 -2.22 -13.32
N ASP A 101 -8.03 -2.95 -12.70
CA ASP A 101 -9.44 -2.97 -13.10
C ASP A 101 -10.06 -1.58 -12.94
N GLY A 102 -9.78 -0.91 -11.83
CA GLY A 102 -10.27 0.45 -11.56
C GLY A 102 -9.67 1.49 -12.50
N TRP A 103 -8.36 1.40 -12.76
CA TRP A 103 -7.66 2.23 -13.72
C TRP A 103 -8.21 2.05 -15.14
N GLY A 104 -8.39 0.79 -15.57
CA GLY A 104 -8.92 0.43 -16.88
C GLY A 104 -10.36 0.92 -17.06
N THR A 105 -11.21 0.73 -16.05
CA THR A 105 -12.58 1.27 -16.04
C THR A 105 -12.58 2.79 -16.22
N ALA A 106 -11.70 3.52 -15.51
CA ALA A 106 -11.60 4.96 -15.67
C ALA A 106 -11.15 5.37 -17.08
N ALA A 107 -10.21 4.61 -17.67
CA ALA A 107 -9.74 4.82 -19.02
C ALA A 107 -10.84 4.59 -20.07
N GLU A 108 -11.60 3.50 -19.95
CA GLU A 108 -12.73 3.19 -20.83
C GLU A 108 -13.82 4.28 -20.77
N PHE A 109 -14.12 4.77 -19.56
CA PHE A 109 -15.08 5.87 -19.39
C PHE A 109 -14.56 7.17 -20.00
N ALA A 110 -13.26 7.48 -19.84
CA ALA A 110 -12.66 8.65 -20.44
C ALA A 110 -12.66 8.57 -21.99
N GLU A 111 -12.39 7.39 -22.55
CA GLU A 111 -12.47 7.14 -23.98
C GLU A 111 -13.90 7.34 -24.51
N THR A 112 -14.89 6.73 -23.83
CA THR A 112 -16.30 6.84 -24.21
C THR A 112 -16.80 8.28 -24.10
N ALA A 113 -16.36 9.01 -23.07
CA ALA A 113 -16.69 10.43 -22.89
C ALA A 113 -16.06 11.33 -23.95
N ALA A 114 -14.90 10.95 -24.49
CA ALA A 114 -14.21 11.68 -25.55
C ALA A 114 -14.73 11.34 -26.96
N CYS A 115 -15.49 10.25 -27.11
CA CYS A 115 -16.01 9.78 -28.39
C CYS A 115 -17.18 10.66 -28.88
N PRO A 116 -17.06 11.36 -30.03
CA PRO A 116 -18.13 12.22 -30.54
C PRO A 116 -19.42 11.45 -30.85
N GLU A 117 -19.31 10.19 -31.27
CA GLU A 117 -20.45 9.34 -31.59
C GLU A 117 -21.21 8.93 -30.33
N CYS A 118 -20.50 8.62 -29.23
CA CYS A 118 -21.14 8.38 -27.94
C CYS A 118 -21.86 9.63 -27.40
N GLN A 119 -21.38 10.82 -27.76
CA GLN A 119 -21.93 12.11 -27.30
C GLN A 119 -22.85 12.79 -28.33
N ASN A 120 -23.29 12.08 -29.38
CA ASN A 120 -24.07 12.67 -30.48
C ASN A 120 -25.57 12.86 -30.17
N ASN A 121 -26.05 12.45 -29.00
CA ASN A 121 -27.46 12.53 -28.56
C ASN A 121 -28.48 11.90 -29.52
N SER A 122 -28.05 11.05 -30.46
CA SER A 122 -28.95 10.41 -31.43
C SER A 122 -29.86 9.35 -30.81
N GLY A 123 -29.45 8.78 -29.67
CA GLY A 123 -30.09 7.62 -29.05
C GLY A 123 -29.72 6.29 -29.70
N GLU A 124 -28.92 6.32 -30.78
CA GLU A 124 -28.39 5.13 -31.44
C GLU A 124 -27.11 4.66 -30.75
N PRO A 125 -26.85 3.34 -30.67
CA PRO A 125 -25.60 2.81 -30.14
C PRO A 125 -24.38 3.31 -30.93
N CYS A 126 -23.28 3.60 -30.23
CA CYS A 126 -22.03 3.94 -30.89
C CYS A 126 -21.47 2.69 -31.59
N TRP A 127 -20.99 2.85 -32.82
CA TRP A 127 -20.43 1.74 -33.61
C TRP A 127 -19.06 1.28 -33.12
N LEU A 128 -18.37 2.11 -32.31
CA LEU A 128 -17.09 1.77 -31.66
C LEU A 128 -17.28 1.21 -30.25
N HIS A 129 -18.20 1.81 -29.49
CA HIS A 129 -18.46 1.50 -28.08
C HIS A 129 -19.90 0.98 -27.97
N GLY A 130 -20.07 -0.33 -28.18
CA GLY A 130 -21.36 -1.03 -28.19
C GLY A 130 -21.54 -1.96 -27.00
#